data_AF-A0A957FHL4-F1
#
_entry.id   AF-A0A957FHL4-F1
#
_cell.length_a   1.000
_cell.length_b   1.000
_cell.length_c   1.000
_cell.angle_alpha   90.00
_cell.angle_beta   90.00
_cell.angle_gamma   90.00
#
_symmetry.space_group_name_H-M   'P 1'
#
loop_
_entity.id
_entity.type
_entity.pdbx_description
1 polymer ?
#
loop_
_entity_poly.entity_id
_entity_poly.type
_entity_poly.pdbx_seq_one_letter_code
_entity_poly.pdbx_strand_id
1 'polypeptide(L)' 'RELGAGEEVASEFMISAPLPTWKRVNDGQLDPIRALTGRQLKLKGNMLKLMKTPKAAIELVNCSKTIDTQWPA' A
#
# COMPACT_ATOMS: atom_id res chain seq x y z
N ARG A 1 3.66 10.49 18.53
CA ARG A 1 5.06 10.46 18.03
C ARG A 1 4.97 10.57 16.52
N GLU A 2 5.47 11.65 15.95
CA GLU A 2 5.62 11.76 14.50
C GLU A 2 6.82 10.88 14.09
N LEU A 3 6.70 10.16 12.98
CA LEU A 3 7.77 9.33 12.46
C LEU A 3 8.71 10.22 11.64
N GLY A 4 10.02 10.09 11.86
CA GLY A 4 11.00 10.77 11.03
C GLY A 4 10.93 10.28 9.57
N ALA A 5 11.27 11.14 8.62
CA ALA A 5 11.34 10.75 7.21
C ALA A 5 12.32 9.57 7.02
N GLY A 6 11.81 8.41 6.60
CA GLY A 6 12.60 7.19 6.42
C GLY A 6 12.76 6.33 7.68
N GLU A 7 12.12 6.67 8.79
CA GLU A 7 12.11 5.83 9.99
C GLU A 7 11.23 4.58 9.72
N GLU A 8 11.86 3.41 9.66
CA GLU A 8 11.13 2.16 9.51
C GLU A 8 10.37 1.86 10.81
N VAL A 9 9.04 1.80 10.70
CA VAL A 9 8.18 1.34 11.80
C VAL A 9 8.35 -0.16 11.96
N ALA A 10 8.49 -0.62 13.21
CA ALA A 10 8.44 -2.04 13.52
C ALA A 10 7.03 -2.59 13.21
N SER A 11 6.85 -3.11 11.99
CA SER A 11 5.59 -3.66 11.49
C SER A 11 5.81 -5.04 10.87
N GLU A 12 4.85 -5.96 11.06
CA GLU A 12 4.91 -7.29 10.41
C GLU A 12 4.84 -7.19 8.87
N PHE A 13 4.16 -6.15 8.36
CA PHE A 13 4.01 -5.89 6.94
C PHE A 13 4.33 -4.43 6.63
N MET A 14 5.19 -4.21 5.64
CA MET A 14 5.46 -2.88 5.08
C MET A 14 5.32 -2.94 3.57
N ILE A 15 4.42 -2.13 3.03
CA ILE A 15 4.23 -1.97 1.59
C ILE A 15 4.89 -0.66 1.18
N SER A 16 5.75 -0.73 0.17
CA SER A 16 6.50 0.42 -0.33
C SER A 16 6.41 0.48 -1.85
N ALA A 17 6.34 1.70 -2.39
CA ALA A 17 6.33 1.97 -3.81
C ALA A 17 6.63 3.45 -4.07
N PRO A 18 7.06 3.82 -5.29
CA PRO A 18 7.13 5.21 -5.70
C PRO A 18 5.78 5.92 -5.59
N LEU A 19 5.80 7.22 -5.29
CA LEU A 19 4.58 8.05 -5.16
C LEU A 19 3.62 7.92 -6.34
N PRO A 20 4.05 7.93 -7.62
CA PRO A 20 3.13 7.77 -8.75
C PRO A 20 2.38 6.44 -8.74
N THR A 21 3.01 5.37 -8.24
CA THR A 21 2.37 4.06 -8.10
C THR A 21 1.32 4.09 -7.00
N TRP A 22 1.64 4.67 -5.83
CA TRP A 22 0.68 4.82 -4.74
C TRP A 22 -0.53 5.67 -5.13
N LYS A 23 -0.31 6.76 -5.86
CA LYS A 23 -1.39 7.59 -6.41
C LYS A 23 -2.33 6.77 -7.28
N ARG A 24 -1.81 5.96 -8.21
CA ARG A 24 -2.64 5.08 -9.06
C ARG A 24 -3.44 4.06 -8.26
N VAL A 25 -2.90 3.53 -7.17
CA VAL A 25 -3.62 2.61 -6.28
C VAL A 25 -4.76 3.34 -5.56
N ASN A 26 -4.49 4.52 -5.00
CA ASN A 26 -5.49 5.33 -4.31
C ASN A 26 -6.59 5.84 -5.25
N ASP A 27 -6.23 6.23 -6.47
CA ASP A 27 -7.18 6.66 -7.51
C ASP A 27 -7.98 5.47 -8.09
N GLY A 28 -7.73 4.23 -7.64
CA GLY A 28 -8.41 3.02 -8.10
C GLY A 28 -8.01 2.55 -9.50
N GLN A 29 -6.99 3.17 -10.11
CA GLN A 29 -6.46 2.83 -11.43
C GLN A 29 -5.56 1.58 -11.40
N LEU A 30 -5.11 1.17 -10.21
CA LEU A 30 -4.26 0.01 -10.01
C LEU A 30 -4.74 -0.79 -8.80
N ASP A 31 -5.13 -2.05 -9.03
CA ASP A 31 -5.52 -2.96 -7.96
C ASP A 31 -4.29 -3.36 -7.11
N PRO A 32 -4.36 -3.28 -5.77
CA PRO A 32 -3.21 -3.53 -4.90
C PRO A 32 -2.70 -4.97 -4.96
N ILE A 33 -3.57 -5.97 -5.17
CA ILE A 33 -3.12 -7.37 -5.30
C ILE A 33 -2.38 -7.56 -6.62
N ARG A 34 -2.91 -7.03 -7.72
CA ARG A 34 -2.22 -7.02 -9.02
C ARG A 34 -0.89 -6.28 -8.95
N ALA A 35 -0.83 -5.18 -8.20
CA ALA A 35 0.40 -4.41 -8.05
C ALA A 35 1.45 -5.16 -7.23
N LEU A 36 1.05 -5.91 -6.20
CA LEU A 36 1.93 -6.78 -5.41
C LEU A 36 2.45 -7.96 -6.24
N THR A 37 1.58 -8.68 -6.95
CA THR A 37 1.99 -9.82 -7.80
C THR A 37 2.82 -9.37 -9.00
N GLY A 38 2.50 -8.20 -9.56
CA GLY A 38 3.24 -7.53 -10.63
C GLY A 38 4.50 -6.79 -10.17
N ARG A 39 4.86 -6.86 -8.87
CA ARG A 39 6.05 -6.23 -8.27
C ARG A 39 6.12 -4.70 -8.39
N GLN A 40 4.97 -4.06 -8.67
CA GLN A 40 4.83 -2.60 -8.65
C GLN A 40 4.73 -2.07 -7.21
N LEU A 41 4.14 -2.87 -6.31
CA LEU A 41 4.22 -2.69 -4.86
C LEU A 41 5.21 -3.69 -4.28
N LYS A 42 6.12 -3.22 -3.44
CA LYS A 42 7.08 -4.07 -2.72
C LYS A 42 6.57 -4.33 -1.32
N LEU A 43 6.38 -5.60 -0.98
CA LEU A 43 6.05 -6.06 0.37
C LEU A 43 7.32 -6.50 1.10
N LYS A 44 7.55 -5.96 2.30
CA LYS A 44 8.35 -6.61 3.34
C LYS A 44 7.36 -7.31 4.29
N GLY A 45 7.59 -8.59 4.57
CA GLY A 45 6.70 -9.44 5.38
C GLY A 45 6.32 -10.74 4.69
N ASN A 46 5.45 -11.54 5.33
CA ASN A 46 5.06 -12.85 4.82
C ASN A 46 3.94 -12.76 3.76
N MET A 47 4.30 -12.86 2.48
CA MET A 47 3.36 -12.80 1.36
C MET A 47 2.26 -13.88 1.45
N LEU A 48 2.58 -15.10 1.87
CA LEU A 48 1.60 -16.18 2.03
C LEU A 48 0.51 -15.83 3.04
N LYS A 49 0.86 -15.12 4.12
CA LYS A 49 -0.11 -14.66 5.13
C LYS A 49 -1.04 -13.59 4.55
N LEU A 50 -0.51 -12.64 3.78
CA LEU A 50 -1.32 -11.62 3.09
C LEU A 50 -2.27 -12.24 2.06
N MET A 51 -1.80 -13.23 1.31
CA MET A 51 -2.59 -13.91 0.28
C MET A 51 -3.71 -14.81 0.84
N LYS A 52 -3.68 -15.18 2.13
CA LYS A 52 -4.81 -15.86 2.78
C LYS A 52 -5.99 -14.92 3.04
N THR A 53 -5.74 -13.61 3.11
CA THR A 53 -6.74 -12.59 3.42
C THR A 53 -6.69 -11.42 2.42
N PRO A 54 -6.84 -11.67 1.10
CA PRO A 54 -6.69 -10.63 0.08
C PRO A 54 -7.78 -9.56 0.20
N LYS A 55 -8.99 -9.94 0.64
CA LYS A 55 -10.10 -9.01 0.88
C LYS A 55 -9.75 -7.94 1.91
N ALA A 56 -9.08 -8.31 3.01
CA ALA A 56 -8.69 -7.34 4.04
C ALA A 56 -7.68 -6.33 3.50
N ALA A 57 -6.70 -6.78 2.69
CA ALA A 57 -5.75 -5.88 2.04
C ALA A 57 -6.42 -4.92 1.04
N ILE A 58 -7.42 -5.41 0.29
CA ILE A 58 -8.22 -4.59 -0.62
C ILE A 58 -9.04 -3.55 0.15
N GLU A 59 -9.70 -3.95 1.24
CA GLU A 59 -10.52 -3.03 2.05
C GLU A 59 -9.67 -1.93 2.72
N LEU A 60 -8.44 -2.24 3.17
CA LEU A 60 -7.53 -1.20 3.67
C LEU A 60 -7.27 -0.10 2.62
N VAL A 61 -7.09 -0.51 1.37
CA VAL A 61 -6.91 0.44 0.26
C VAL A 61 -8.22 1.16 -0.05
N ASN A 62 -9.36 0.47 -0.07
CA ASN A 62 -10.65 1.12 -0.30
C ASN A 62 -10.96 2.17 0.78
N CYS A 63 -10.62 1.90 2.04
CA CYS A 63 -10.70 2.88 3.11
C CYS A 63 -9.78 4.09 2.88
N SER A 64 -8.58 3.92 2.32
CA SER A 64 -7.71 5.07 2.02
C SER A 64 -8.29 5.98 0.92
N LYS A 65 -9.05 5.42 -0.02
CA LYS A 65 -9.67 6.19 -1.12
C LYS A 65 -10.79 7.13 -0.66
N THR A 66 -11.38 6.90 0.50
CA THR A 66 -12.45 7.76 1.02
C THR A 66 -11.93 9.07 1.60
N ILE A 67 -10.60 9.19 1.75
CA ILE A 67 -9.94 10.38 2.26
C ILE A 67 -9.60 11.29 1.08
N ASP A 68 -10.14 12.51 1.09
CA ASP A 68 -9.75 13.54 0.14
C ASP A 68 -8.25 13.81 0.26
N THR A 69 -7.51 13.50 -0.81
CA THR A 69 -6.05 13.43 -0.79
C THR A 69 -5.47 14.37 -1.83
N GLN A 70 -4.70 15.35 -1.36
CA GLN A 70 -3.89 16.21 -2.23
C GLN A 70 -2.49 15.63 -2.37
N TRP A 71 -1.99 15.57 -3.60
CA TRP A 71 -0.66 15.08 -3.91
C TRP A 71 0.31 16.26 -4.09
N PRO A 72 1.57 16.14 -3.64
CA PRO A 72 2.59 17.14 -3.96
C PRO A 72 2.78 17.22 -5.48
N ALA A 73 3.08 18.43 -5.96
CA ALA A 73 3.34 18.73 -7.36
C ALA A 73 4.65 18.09 -7.86
#